data_AF-A0A956B8D7-F1
#
_entry.id   AF-A0A956B8D7-F1
#
_cell.length_a   1.000
_cell.length_b   1.000
_cell.length_c   1.000
_cell.angle_alpha   90.00
_cell.angle_beta   90.00
_cell.angle_gamma   90.00
#
_symmetry.space_group_name_H-M   'P 1'
#
loop_
_entity.id
_entity.type
_entity.pdbx_description
1 polymer ?
#
loop_
_entity_poly.entity_id
_entity_poly.type
_entity_poly.pdbx_seq_one_letter_code
_entity_poly.pdbx_strand_id
1 'polypeptide(L)'
;ADIDKAVREFFPPELFNRIDRVVPFSSLEPLTARRVADKELTRLLSRRGLTERRVFVRATARVLDQVVARGFDPEHGARTVKRYLEDHVGSLLTDVLTRGPKASLRALLLYAGPKGLAVHEEALREAEPVALRPRLDPNQAPERAKLVAEWEAGCEALARQAQAGRLADLESGITRGGAGMDVDILDELRVRLEGYAALFSDEAPDPDEDWDEYDDWDGQGQLPARTEAAPARRSSPQGLQVDKARPEELLDEVARVRLLGRALNRLAEPGAHGVRVEVRAVGSEGRGHLVQDILRTLAGLPEVRVLSAATRGWDGAVWAGGALPEDERALDYAVVELMGPLVADTVAFEEGTHAFHTLAEGTELAVVRALPEDGPAPRALVEGLAAARSAFEARLQVEGGAAGGANPEPLLPLVRRVRVFGSDDPAQAPLYQVEDYRLGLVYSHRAEAMQGALQPLHRMVVSREEGEA
;
A
#
# COMPACT_ATOMS: atom_id res chain seq x y z
N ALA A 1 24.33 35.68 36.48
CA ALA A 1 24.02 37.11 36.72
C ALA A 1 22.50 37.24 36.76
N ASP A 2 21.99 38.01 37.71
CA ASP A 2 20.56 38.03 38.07
C ASP A 2 19.74 38.73 36.97
N ILE A 3 19.09 37.96 36.09
CA ILE A 3 18.36 38.46 34.91
C ILE A 3 17.30 39.49 35.33
N ASP A 4 16.65 39.25 36.47
CA ASP A 4 15.64 40.15 37.03
C ASP A 4 16.22 41.51 37.41
N LYS A 5 17.47 41.54 37.87
CA LYS A 5 18.17 42.79 38.18
C LYS A 5 18.47 43.58 36.90
N ALA A 6 18.98 42.91 35.86
CA ALA A 6 19.26 43.54 34.58
C ALA A 6 17.99 44.08 33.89
N VAL A 7 16.87 43.35 33.99
CA VAL A 7 15.57 43.78 33.44
C VAL A 7 15.01 44.97 34.22
N ARG A 8 15.11 44.98 35.55
CA ARG A 8 14.70 46.12 36.41
C ARG A 8 15.53 47.39 36.18
N GLU A 9 16.82 47.24 35.88
CA GLU A 9 17.71 48.38 35.60
C GLU A 9 17.51 48.94 34.18
N PHE A 10 17.05 48.12 33.22
CA PHE A 10 16.84 48.53 31.83
C PHE A 10 15.49 49.21 31.58
N PHE A 11 14.41 48.73 32.21
CA PHE A 11 13.05 49.29 32.01
C PHE A 11 12.67 50.31 33.09
N PRO A 12 11.93 51.38 32.74
CA PRO A 12 11.38 52.31 33.73
C PRO A 12 10.48 51.59 34.76
N PRO A 13 10.48 52.01 36.04
CA PRO A 13 9.71 51.36 37.10
C PRO A 13 8.21 51.29 36.80
N GLU A 14 7.64 52.29 36.12
CA GLU A 14 6.22 52.34 35.75
C GLU A 14 5.84 51.24 34.75
N LEU A 15 6.76 50.86 33.87
CA LEU A 15 6.56 49.79 32.90
C LEU A 15 6.82 48.43 33.53
N PHE A 16 7.89 48.29 34.33
CA PHE A 16 8.21 47.04 35.00
C PHE A 16 7.07 46.59 35.92
N ASN A 17 6.45 47.53 36.65
CA ASN A 17 5.31 47.26 37.52
C ASN A 17 4.00 46.87 36.78
N ARG A 18 3.98 46.95 35.44
CA ARG A 18 2.87 46.46 34.59
C ARG A 18 3.13 45.09 33.96
N ILE A 19 4.28 44.48 34.22
CA ILE A 19 4.61 43.14 33.73
C ILE A 19 4.21 42.12 34.79
N ASP A 20 3.20 41.30 34.50
CA ASP A 20 2.71 40.29 35.44
C ASP A 20 3.74 39.19 35.74
N ARG A 21 4.55 38.82 34.75
CA ARG A 21 5.57 37.78 34.88
C ARG A 21 6.73 37.96 33.90
N VAL A 22 7.95 37.84 34.41
CA VAL A 22 9.16 37.65 33.61
C VAL A 22 9.40 36.14 33.46
N VAL A 23 9.48 35.66 32.22
CA VAL A 23 9.73 34.24 31.93
C VAL A 23 11.09 34.12 31.22
N PRO A 24 12.16 33.72 31.93
CA PRO A 24 13.45 33.51 31.31
C PRO A 24 13.42 32.26 30.43
N PHE A 25 13.91 32.36 29.20
CA PHE A 25 14.10 31.23 28.32
C PHE A 25 15.47 30.59 28.61
N SER A 26 15.47 29.30 28.92
CA SER A 26 16.71 28.52 29.07
C SER A 26 17.39 28.30 27.72
N SER A 27 18.72 28.16 27.73
CA SER A 27 19.47 27.71 26.55
C SER A 27 18.99 26.33 26.09
N LEU A 28 19.07 26.10 24.78
CA LEU A 28 18.67 24.83 24.18
C LEU A 28 19.67 23.73 24.54
N GLU A 29 19.18 22.67 25.17
CA GLU A 29 19.96 21.44 25.37
C GLU A 29 20.24 20.74 24.03
N PRO A 30 21.33 19.96 23.90
CA PRO A 30 21.68 19.27 22.66
C PRO A 30 20.58 18.35 22.11
N LEU A 31 19.83 17.66 22.97
CA LEU A 31 18.69 16.83 22.56
C LEU A 31 17.55 17.68 21.96
N THR A 32 17.28 18.83 22.55
CA THR A 32 16.29 19.80 22.03
C THR A 32 16.79 20.41 20.72
N ALA A 33 18.09 20.72 20.61
CA ALA A 33 18.70 21.19 19.37
C ALA A 33 18.57 20.17 18.23
N ARG A 34 18.73 18.87 18.52
CA ARG A 34 18.50 17.79 17.55
C ARG A 34 17.05 17.77 17.06
N ARG A 35 16.07 17.87 17.95
CA ARG A 35 14.64 17.94 17.57
C ARG A 35 14.30 19.18 16.75
N VAL A 36 14.97 20.30 17.03
CA VAL A 36 14.83 21.53 16.24
C VAL A 36 15.45 21.36 14.85
N ALA A 37 16.65 20.77 14.76
CA ALA A 37 17.31 20.48 13.49
C ALA A 37 16.47 19.55 12.62
N ASP A 38 15.89 18.52 13.23
CA ASP A 38 14.96 17.59 12.61
C ASP A 38 13.75 18.32 12.02
N LYS A 39 13.03 19.08 12.85
CA LYS A 39 11.90 19.90 12.42
C LYS A 39 12.24 20.84 11.26
N GLU A 40 13.37 21.55 11.33
CA GLU A 40 13.77 22.48 10.28
C GLU A 40 14.23 21.76 9.00
N LEU A 41 14.84 20.58 9.11
CA LEU A 41 15.17 19.73 7.97
C LEU A 41 13.90 19.22 7.29
N THR A 42 12.96 18.64 8.03
CA THR A 42 11.66 18.20 7.51
C THR A 42 10.97 19.35 6.79
N ARG A 43 10.92 20.54 7.39
CA ARG A 43 10.36 21.75 6.76
C ARG A 43 11.07 22.14 5.46
N LEU A 44 12.39 21.98 5.37
CA LEU A 44 13.16 22.26 4.17
C LEU A 44 12.84 21.23 3.07
N LEU A 45 12.76 19.96 3.42
CA LEU A 45 12.48 18.86 2.48
C LEU A 45 11.02 18.87 1.98
N SER A 46 10.08 19.38 2.79
CA SER A 46 8.67 19.58 2.38
C SER A 46 8.43 20.83 1.53
N ARG A 47 9.47 21.56 1.11
CA ARG A 47 9.30 22.77 0.28
C ARG A 47 8.66 22.41 -1.06
N ARG A 48 7.68 23.22 -1.47
CA ARG A 48 6.94 23.08 -2.73
C ARG A 48 7.83 22.90 -3.97
N GLY A 49 9.00 23.53 -4.01
CA GLY A 49 9.93 23.39 -5.14
C GLY A 49 10.51 21.98 -5.32
N LEU A 50 10.58 21.16 -4.26
CA LEU A 50 10.98 19.75 -4.34
C LEU A 50 9.79 18.88 -4.77
N THR A 51 8.63 19.10 -4.15
CA THR A 51 7.42 18.31 -4.43
C THR A 51 6.89 18.53 -5.84
N GLU A 52 6.86 19.78 -6.34
CA GLU A 52 6.46 20.09 -7.73
C GLU A 52 7.42 19.52 -8.77
N ARG A 53 8.71 19.46 -8.44
CA ARG A 53 9.75 18.90 -9.30
C ARG A 53 9.88 17.38 -9.16
N ARG A 54 8.96 16.73 -8.45
CA ARG A 54 8.90 15.26 -8.35
C ARG A 54 10.18 14.67 -7.76
N VAL A 55 10.78 15.39 -6.81
CA VAL A 55 12.02 15.00 -6.15
C VAL A 55 11.73 14.64 -4.70
N PHE A 56 12.06 13.40 -4.35
CA PHE A 56 11.93 12.85 -3.01
C PHE A 56 13.30 12.84 -2.37
N VAL A 57 13.40 13.35 -1.16
CA VAL A 57 14.68 13.40 -0.45
C VAL A 57 14.55 12.58 0.82
N ARG A 58 15.41 11.60 1.03
CA ARG A 58 15.57 10.90 2.31
C ARG A 58 16.86 11.36 2.95
N ALA A 59 16.84 11.74 4.22
CA ALA A 59 18.05 12.05 4.98
C ALA A 59 18.45 10.89 5.89
N THR A 60 19.73 10.53 5.91
CA THR A 60 20.28 9.59 6.91
C THR A 60 20.29 10.26 8.29
N ALA A 61 20.20 9.47 9.37
CA ALA A 61 20.18 10.00 10.74
C ALA A 61 21.43 10.86 11.07
N ARG A 62 22.57 10.54 10.43
CA ARG A 62 23.84 11.28 10.59
C ARG A 62 23.82 12.69 10.01
N VAL A 63 22.91 13.00 9.08
CA VAL A 63 22.73 14.36 8.58
C VAL A 63 22.35 15.28 9.74
N LEU A 64 21.42 14.85 10.59
CA LEU A 64 21.00 15.61 11.77
C LEU A 64 22.15 15.78 12.75
N ASP A 65 22.90 14.71 13.04
CA ASP A 65 24.08 14.80 13.91
C ASP A 65 25.08 15.84 13.41
N GLN A 66 25.36 15.87 12.10
CA GLN A 66 26.28 16.83 11.50
C GLN A 66 25.72 18.26 11.51
N VAL A 67 24.42 18.44 11.25
CA VAL A 67 23.74 19.73 11.29
C VAL A 67 23.76 20.31 12.70
N VAL A 68 23.51 19.50 13.73
CA VAL A 68 23.62 19.95 15.12
C VAL A 68 25.08 20.27 15.45
N ALA A 69 26.03 19.42 15.09
CA ALA A 69 27.43 19.62 15.43
C ALA A 69 28.06 20.87 14.78
N ARG A 70 27.61 21.27 13.58
CA ARG A 70 28.20 22.38 12.81
C ARG A 70 27.33 23.62 12.71
N GLY A 71 26.01 23.46 12.84
CA GLY A 71 25.03 24.52 12.64
C GLY A 71 24.41 25.04 13.93
N PHE A 72 24.53 24.35 15.06
CA PHE A 72 23.97 24.81 16.33
C PHE A 72 24.95 25.74 17.06
N ASP A 73 24.43 26.88 17.52
CA ASP A 73 25.15 27.84 18.35
C ASP A 73 24.29 28.16 19.57
N PRO A 74 24.75 27.89 20.81
CA PRO A 74 24.01 28.19 22.03
C PRO A 74 23.63 29.67 22.20
N GLU A 75 24.43 30.60 21.67
CA GLU A 75 24.19 32.05 21.78
C GLU A 75 23.10 32.52 20.82
N HIS A 76 23.05 31.94 19.62
CA HIS A 76 22.14 32.33 18.55
C HIS A 76 20.93 31.39 18.38
N GLY A 77 20.90 30.29 19.13
CA GLY A 77 19.81 29.32 19.20
C GLY A 77 19.51 28.62 17.87
N ALA A 78 18.24 28.30 17.64
CA ALA A 78 17.76 27.57 16.46
C ALA A 78 18.03 28.26 15.10
N ARG A 79 18.31 29.57 15.10
CA ARG A 79 18.43 30.36 13.88
C ARG A 79 19.64 29.96 13.04
N THR A 80 20.75 29.65 13.69
CA THR A 80 21.98 29.20 13.02
C THR A 80 21.79 27.83 12.36
N VAL A 81 21.01 26.95 12.98
CA VAL A 81 20.65 25.64 12.41
C VAL A 81 19.89 25.79 11.10
N LYS A 82 18.85 26.64 11.08
CA LYS A 82 18.08 26.92 9.86
C LYS A 82 18.97 27.47 8.76
N ARG A 83 19.84 28.44 9.07
CA ARG A 83 20.77 29.03 8.09
C ARG A 83 21.76 27.99 7.56
N TYR A 84 22.33 27.16 8.44
CA TYR A 84 23.24 26.09 8.03
C TYR A 84 22.56 25.11 7.06
N LEU A 85 21.31 24.71 7.36
CA LEU A 85 20.50 23.87 6.49
C LEU A 85 20.24 24.53 5.12
N GLU A 86 19.89 25.81 5.09
CA GLU A 86 19.67 26.56 3.85
C GLU A 86 20.96 26.65 3.00
N ASP A 87 22.08 27.02 3.63
CA ASP A 87 23.37 27.22 2.96
C ASP A 87 23.97 25.90 2.43
N HIS A 88 23.79 24.80 3.16
CA HIS A 88 24.41 23.51 2.79
C HIS A 88 23.41 22.57 2.11
N VAL A 89 22.32 22.21 2.77
CA VAL A 89 21.32 21.28 2.21
C VAL A 89 20.56 21.95 1.07
N GLY A 90 20.08 23.18 1.28
CA GLY A 90 19.36 23.95 0.25
C GLY A 90 20.19 24.16 -1.01
N SER A 91 21.46 24.55 -0.88
CA SER A 91 22.36 24.69 -2.03
C SER A 91 22.62 23.36 -2.74
N LEU A 92 22.88 22.27 -2.00
CA LEU A 92 23.09 20.95 -2.60
C LEU A 92 21.87 20.48 -3.40
N LEU A 93 20.66 20.63 -2.84
CA LEU A 93 19.43 20.26 -3.53
C LEU A 93 19.20 21.15 -4.76
N THR A 94 19.49 22.44 -4.68
CA THR A 94 19.36 23.38 -5.82
C THR A 94 20.27 22.96 -6.98
N ASP A 95 21.51 22.58 -6.71
CA ASP A 95 22.45 22.10 -7.72
C ASP A 95 21.95 20.82 -8.40
N VAL A 96 21.44 19.86 -7.61
CA VAL A 96 20.88 18.62 -8.14
C VAL A 96 19.63 18.88 -8.98
N LEU A 97 18.77 19.80 -8.55
CA LEU A 97 17.53 20.18 -9.25
C LEU A 97 17.76 20.97 -10.55
N THR A 98 18.87 21.70 -10.67
CA THR A 98 19.19 22.48 -11.87
C THR A 98 19.82 21.64 -12.98
N ARG A 99 20.52 20.55 -12.61
CA ARG A 99 21.15 19.63 -13.56
C ARG A 99 20.20 18.60 -14.17
N GLY A 100 19.17 18.19 -13.43
CA GLY A 100 18.26 17.12 -13.87
C GLY A 100 17.10 17.61 -14.76
N PRO A 101 16.48 16.71 -15.55
CA PRO A 101 15.31 17.04 -16.34
C PRO A 101 14.11 17.35 -15.43
N LYS A 102 13.31 18.37 -15.80
CA LYS A 102 12.19 18.86 -14.96
C LYS A 102 11.06 17.84 -14.74
N ALA A 103 10.92 16.84 -15.60
CA ALA A 103 9.77 15.94 -15.62
C ALA A 103 10.02 14.54 -15.03
N SER A 104 11.27 14.21 -14.67
CA SER A 104 11.63 12.90 -14.12
C SER A 104 11.36 12.83 -12.63
N LEU A 105 10.76 11.73 -12.17
CA LEU A 105 10.73 11.37 -10.75
C LEU A 105 12.13 10.96 -10.29
N ARG A 106 12.61 11.53 -9.18
CA ARG A 106 13.97 11.29 -8.66
C ARG A 106 13.93 11.07 -7.15
N ALA A 107 14.63 10.05 -6.66
CA ALA A 107 14.89 9.90 -5.24
C ALA A 107 16.33 10.32 -4.94
N LEU A 108 16.48 11.12 -3.89
CA LEU A 108 17.74 11.64 -3.41
C LEU A 108 17.99 11.12 -2.01
N LEU A 109 19.12 10.49 -1.77
CA LEU A 109 19.60 10.15 -0.44
C LEU A 109 20.59 11.22 0.01
N LEU A 110 20.17 12.06 0.95
CA LEU A 110 21.02 13.02 1.64
C LEU A 110 21.78 12.31 2.77
N TYR A 111 23.11 12.37 2.73
CA TYR A 111 23.97 11.71 3.71
C TYR A 111 25.13 12.59 4.14
N ALA A 112 25.69 12.27 5.31
CA ALA A 112 26.93 12.87 5.82
C ALA A 112 28.13 12.05 5.31
N GLY A 113 28.82 12.56 4.28
CA GLY A 113 30.02 11.94 3.72
C GLY A 113 31.32 12.50 4.33
N PRO A 114 32.48 12.02 3.85
CA PRO A 114 33.79 12.40 4.43
C PRO A 114 34.13 13.88 4.24
N LYS A 115 33.60 14.52 3.19
CA LYS A 115 33.81 15.95 2.87
C LYS A 115 32.68 16.85 3.35
N GLY A 116 31.70 16.30 4.07
CA GLY A 116 30.49 17.00 4.49
C GLY A 116 29.24 16.40 3.86
N LEU A 117 28.16 17.18 3.84
CA LEU A 117 26.87 16.72 3.32
C LEU A 117 26.95 16.46 1.81
N ALA A 118 26.35 15.38 1.37
CA ALA A 118 26.33 14.96 -0.02
C ALA A 118 24.99 14.29 -0.36
N VAL A 119 24.71 14.18 -1.67
CA VAL A 119 23.48 13.57 -2.18
C VAL A 119 23.84 12.44 -3.13
N HIS A 120 23.21 11.28 -2.94
CA HIS A 120 23.17 10.21 -3.92
C HIS A 120 21.84 10.26 -4.66
N GLU A 121 21.88 10.19 -5.97
CA GLU A 121 20.71 10.31 -6.83
C GLU A 121 20.35 8.98 -7.46
N GLU A 122 19.07 8.63 -7.40
CA GLU A 122 18.49 7.49 -8.08
C GLU A 122 17.37 7.98 -9.01
N ALA A 123 17.50 7.67 -10.30
CA ALA A 123 16.52 8.03 -11.32
C ALA A 123 15.42 6.96 -11.37
N LEU A 124 14.16 7.38 -11.25
CA LEU A 124 13.02 6.49 -11.40
C LEU A 124 12.64 6.37 -12.88
N ARG A 125 12.50 5.14 -13.36
CA ARG A 125 12.08 4.82 -14.74
C ARG A 125 10.67 4.27 -14.72
N GLU A 126 9.89 4.49 -15.76
CA GLU A 126 8.57 3.88 -15.91
C GLU A 126 8.70 2.36 -16.13
N ALA A 127 7.75 1.58 -15.62
CA ALA A 127 7.71 0.14 -15.84
C ALA A 127 7.35 -0.15 -17.30
N GLU A 128 7.94 -1.20 -17.86
CA GLU A 128 7.59 -1.65 -19.20
C GLU A 128 6.16 -2.22 -19.22
N PRO A 129 5.34 -1.87 -20.23
CA PRO A 129 4.01 -2.44 -20.38
C PRO A 129 4.07 -3.97 -20.58
N VAL A 130 3.17 -4.68 -19.92
CA VAL A 130 2.91 -6.10 -20.12
C VAL A 130 1.88 -6.24 -21.24
N ALA A 131 2.03 -7.25 -22.10
CA ALA A 131 1.23 -7.41 -23.31
C ALA A 131 -0.18 -7.98 -23.03
N LEU A 132 -0.94 -7.35 -22.14
CA LEU A 132 -2.29 -7.76 -21.79
C LEU A 132 -3.33 -7.07 -22.67
N ARG A 133 -4.34 -7.83 -23.13
CA ARG A 133 -5.57 -7.27 -23.71
C ARG A 133 -6.68 -7.31 -22.67
N PRO A 134 -6.98 -6.19 -22.01
CA PRO A 134 -7.98 -6.23 -20.95
C PRO A 134 -9.40 -6.36 -21.50
N ARG A 135 -10.13 -7.38 -21.05
CA ARG A 135 -11.57 -7.53 -21.33
C ARG A 135 -12.45 -6.63 -20.48
N LEU A 136 -12.00 -6.33 -19.26
CA LEU A 136 -12.71 -5.45 -18.31
C LEU A 136 -11.99 -4.10 -18.19
N ASP A 137 -11.70 -3.44 -19.32
CA ASP A 137 -11.10 -2.11 -19.33
C ASP A 137 -11.99 -1.13 -18.54
N PRO A 138 -11.50 -0.46 -17.48
CA PRO A 138 -12.29 0.47 -16.67
C PRO A 138 -12.84 1.65 -17.46
N ASN A 139 -12.26 1.96 -18.62
CA ASN A 139 -12.74 3.01 -19.51
C ASN A 139 -13.88 2.56 -20.43
N GLN A 140 -14.21 1.27 -20.44
CA GLN A 140 -15.26 0.68 -21.27
C GLN A 140 -16.32 0.06 -20.36
N ALA A 141 -17.59 0.42 -20.56
CA ALA A 141 -18.70 -0.22 -19.87
C ALA A 141 -19.16 -1.45 -20.69
N PRO A 142 -18.87 -2.68 -20.25
CA PRO A 142 -19.36 -3.86 -20.94
C PRO A 142 -20.88 -3.95 -20.86
N GLU A 143 -21.49 -4.50 -21.90
CA GLU A 143 -22.94 -4.73 -21.91
C GLU A 143 -23.31 -5.77 -20.85
N ARG A 144 -24.33 -5.46 -20.04
CA ARG A 144 -24.81 -6.34 -18.97
C ARG A 144 -25.10 -7.77 -19.46
N ALA A 145 -25.72 -7.91 -20.63
CA ALA A 145 -26.04 -9.22 -21.18
C ALA A 145 -24.78 -10.08 -21.45
N LYS A 146 -23.67 -9.46 -21.85
CA LYS A 146 -22.38 -10.14 -22.05
C LYS A 146 -21.80 -10.58 -20.72
N LEU A 147 -21.83 -9.72 -19.70
CA LEU A 147 -21.35 -10.06 -18.36
C LEU A 147 -22.10 -11.24 -17.74
N VAL A 148 -23.43 -11.26 -17.85
CA VAL A 148 -24.25 -12.37 -17.33
C VAL A 148 -23.90 -13.67 -18.06
N ALA A 149 -23.83 -13.65 -19.39
CA ALA A 149 -23.46 -14.84 -20.16
C ALA A 149 -22.04 -15.35 -19.83
N GLU A 150 -21.08 -14.45 -19.63
CA GLU A 150 -19.73 -14.82 -19.21
C GLU A 150 -19.68 -15.40 -17.80
N TRP A 151 -20.45 -14.83 -16.87
CA TRP A 151 -20.59 -15.35 -15.52
C TRP A 151 -21.19 -16.76 -15.53
N GLU A 152 -22.32 -16.97 -16.22
CA GLU A 152 -22.98 -18.27 -16.36
C GLU A 152 -22.04 -19.33 -16.94
N ALA A 153 -21.36 -19.02 -18.05
CA ALA A 153 -20.42 -19.93 -18.68
C ALA A 153 -19.24 -20.30 -17.76
N GLY A 154 -18.77 -19.34 -16.96
CA GLY A 154 -17.73 -19.56 -15.97
C GLY A 154 -18.20 -20.46 -14.82
N CYS A 155 -19.40 -20.23 -14.28
CA CYS A 155 -19.99 -21.06 -13.24
C CYS A 155 -20.18 -22.51 -13.72
N GLU A 156 -20.69 -22.72 -14.93
CA GLU A 156 -20.80 -24.05 -15.54
C GLU A 156 -19.45 -24.73 -15.72
N ALA A 157 -18.41 -23.98 -16.08
CA ALA A 157 -17.05 -24.51 -16.19
C ALA A 157 -16.51 -24.96 -14.82
N LEU A 158 -16.68 -24.14 -13.79
CA LEU A 158 -16.32 -24.49 -12.40
C LEU A 158 -17.08 -25.73 -11.92
N ALA A 159 -18.39 -25.79 -12.17
CA ALA A 159 -19.25 -26.92 -11.80
C ALA A 159 -18.73 -28.25 -12.38
N ARG A 160 -18.39 -28.26 -13.68
CA ARG A 160 -17.82 -29.44 -14.34
C ARG A 160 -16.48 -29.85 -13.75
N GLN A 161 -15.64 -28.89 -13.36
CA GLN A 161 -14.34 -29.18 -12.75
C GLN A 161 -14.49 -29.74 -11.33
N ALA A 162 -15.45 -29.22 -10.55
CA ALA A 162 -15.75 -29.71 -9.20
C ALA A 162 -16.25 -31.17 -9.24
N GLN A 163 -17.21 -31.47 -10.12
CA GLN A 163 -17.75 -32.82 -10.31
C GLN A 163 -16.70 -33.84 -10.80
N ALA A 164 -15.61 -33.39 -11.44
CA ALA A 164 -14.52 -34.24 -11.89
C ALA A 164 -13.55 -34.66 -10.76
N GLY A 165 -13.83 -34.34 -9.49
CA GLY A 165 -13.02 -34.73 -8.34
C GLY A 165 -11.75 -33.90 -8.13
N ARG A 166 -11.52 -32.86 -8.94
CA ARG A 166 -10.33 -31.99 -8.86
C ARG A 166 -10.24 -31.16 -7.57
N LEU A 167 -11.34 -31.05 -6.83
CA LEU A 167 -11.35 -30.42 -5.50
C LEU A 167 -10.61 -31.27 -4.45
N ALA A 168 -10.66 -32.61 -4.52
CA ALA A 168 -9.89 -33.46 -3.62
C ALA A 168 -8.37 -33.41 -3.95
N ASP A 169 -8.04 -33.14 -5.22
CA ASP A 169 -6.66 -32.90 -5.66
C ASP A 169 -6.13 -31.52 -5.21
N LEU A 170 -7.01 -30.51 -5.10
CA LEU A 170 -6.74 -29.19 -4.52
C LEU A 170 -6.28 -29.31 -3.05
N GLU A 171 -7.06 -30.01 -2.23
CA GLU A 171 -6.74 -30.23 -0.81
C GLU A 171 -5.43 -31.01 -0.60
N SER A 172 -5.14 -31.99 -1.47
CA SER A 172 -3.98 -32.88 -1.32
C SER A 172 -2.68 -32.35 -1.94
N GLY A 173 -2.74 -31.47 -2.95
CA GLY A 173 -1.57 -30.79 -3.51
C GLY A 173 -1.01 -29.70 -2.58
N ILE A 174 -1.90 -29.02 -1.88
CA ILE A 174 -1.58 -27.83 -1.08
C ILE A 174 -1.02 -28.18 0.31
N THR A 175 -1.39 -29.34 0.85
CA THR A 175 -0.82 -29.90 2.10
C THR A 175 0.65 -30.31 2.00
N ARG A 176 1.27 -30.40 0.80
CA ARG A 176 2.69 -30.78 0.62
C ARG A 176 3.67 -29.60 0.55
N GLY A 177 3.20 -28.36 0.55
CA GLY A 177 4.02 -27.15 0.32
C GLY A 177 4.77 -26.58 1.54
N GLY A 178 4.57 -27.11 2.75
CA GLY A 178 5.35 -26.70 3.94
C GLY A 178 4.91 -25.39 4.61
N ALA A 179 4.09 -24.56 3.96
CA ALA A 179 3.28 -23.54 4.62
C ALA A 179 1.82 -23.95 4.44
N GLY A 180 1.20 -24.41 5.53
CA GLY A 180 -0.19 -24.87 5.51
C GLY A 180 -1.07 -23.77 4.93
N MET A 181 -1.68 -24.03 3.77
CA MET A 181 -2.92 -23.34 3.47
C MET A 181 -3.86 -23.72 4.60
N ASP A 182 -4.32 -22.73 5.35
CA ASP A 182 -5.26 -22.98 6.43
C ASP A 182 -6.37 -23.84 5.86
N VAL A 183 -6.67 -24.97 6.48
CA VAL A 183 -7.66 -25.94 5.98
C VAL A 183 -8.98 -25.21 5.71
N ASP A 184 -9.26 -24.18 6.50
CA ASP A 184 -10.37 -23.23 6.40
C ASP A 184 -10.43 -22.46 5.06
N ILE A 185 -9.31 -22.07 4.45
CA ILE A 185 -9.31 -21.34 3.17
C ILE A 185 -9.65 -22.27 2.01
N LEU A 186 -9.15 -23.51 2.05
CA LEU A 186 -9.49 -24.54 1.08
C LEU A 186 -10.95 -24.95 1.20
N ASP A 187 -11.42 -25.11 2.43
CA ASP A 187 -12.83 -25.37 2.72
C ASP A 187 -13.73 -24.23 2.24
N GLU A 188 -13.36 -22.97 2.46
CA GLU A 188 -14.11 -21.81 1.98
C GLU A 188 -14.15 -21.74 0.44
N LEU A 189 -13.02 -22.00 -0.22
CA LEU A 189 -12.96 -22.07 -1.68
C LEU A 189 -13.79 -23.25 -2.21
N ARG A 190 -13.74 -24.40 -1.54
CA ARG A 190 -14.56 -25.58 -1.86
C ARG A 190 -16.04 -25.27 -1.75
N VAL A 191 -16.50 -24.81 -0.59
CA VAL A 191 -17.92 -24.51 -0.33
C VAL A 191 -18.44 -23.52 -1.37
N ARG A 192 -17.64 -22.53 -1.76
CA ARG A 192 -18.01 -21.59 -2.83
C ARG A 192 -18.08 -22.24 -4.20
N LEU A 193 -17.12 -23.09 -4.56
CA LEU A 193 -17.11 -23.81 -5.83
C LEU A 193 -18.30 -24.77 -5.94
N GLU A 194 -18.63 -25.46 -4.85
CA GLU A 194 -19.82 -26.29 -4.73
C GLU A 194 -21.09 -25.45 -4.83
N GLY A 195 -21.13 -24.28 -4.20
CA GLY A 195 -22.22 -23.32 -4.36
C GLY A 195 -22.43 -22.88 -5.82
N TYR A 196 -21.36 -22.59 -6.56
CA TYR A 196 -21.47 -22.29 -8.00
C TYR A 196 -21.95 -23.51 -8.80
N ALA A 197 -21.55 -24.73 -8.41
CA ALA A 197 -21.99 -25.95 -9.06
C ALA A 197 -23.49 -26.24 -8.83
N ALA A 198 -23.97 -26.01 -7.61
CA ALA A 198 -25.36 -26.23 -7.20
C ALA A 198 -26.35 -25.32 -7.97
N LEU A 199 -25.92 -24.16 -8.46
CA LEU A 199 -26.78 -23.28 -9.29
C LEU A 199 -27.21 -23.89 -10.62
N PHE A 200 -26.48 -24.91 -11.07
CA PHE A 200 -26.65 -25.56 -12.37
C PHE A 200 -26.87 -27.08 -12.25
N SER A 201 -27.05 -27.62 -11.04
CA SER A 201 -27.48 -29.01 -10.83
C SER A 201 -28.99 -29.14 -11.04
N ASP A 202 -29.42 -30.23 -11.68
CA ASP A 202 -30.84 -30.63 -11.75
C ASP A 202 -31.34 -31.23 -10.42
N GLU A 203 -30.41 -31.55 -9.51
CA GLU A 203 -30.70 -31.90 -8.12
C GLU A 203 -30.95 -30.60 -7.36
N ALA A 204 -32.21 -30.39 -6.96
CA ALA A 204 -32.55 -29.33 -6.02
C ALA A 204 -31.77 -29.58 -4.71
N PRO A 205 -31.17 -28.54 -4.10
CA PRO A 205 -30.57 -28.70 -2.78
C PRO A 205 -31.62 -29.29 -1.83
N ASP A 206 -31.21 -30.27 -1.03
CA ASP A 206 -32.10 -30.86 -0.03
C ASP A 206 -32.55 -29.72 0.90
N PRO A 207 -33.86 -29.39 0.97
CA PRO A 207 -34.35 -28.30 1.78
C PRO A 207 -34.07 -28.48 3.29
N ASP A 208 -33.62 -29.67 3.70
CA ASP A 208 -33.22 -29.99 5.07
C ASP A 208 -31.68 -29.91 5.29
N GLU A 209 -30.87 -29.55 4.27
CA GLU A 209 -29.43 -29.32 4.42
C GLU A 209 -29.17 -27.87 4.86
N ASP A 210 -29.28 -27.67 6.19
CA ASP A 210 -29.11 -26.40 6.90
C ASP A 210 -27.76 -25.72 6.58
N TRP A 211 -27.84 -24.55 5.95
CA TRP A 211 -26.72 -23.60 5.87
C TRP A 211 -26.91 -22.32 6.70
N ASP A 212 -28.02 -22.15 7.42
CA ASP A 212 -28.19 -21.03 8.38
C ASP A 212 -29.27 -21.35 9.43
N GLU A 213 -28.89 -22.03 10.50
CA GLU A 213 -29.69 -22.07 11.73
C GLU A 213 -29.53 -20.72 12.45
N TYR A 214 -30.47 -19.79 12.26
CA TYR A 214 -31.04 -18.85 13.25
C TYR A 214 -31.88 -17.75 12.54
N ASP A 215 -33.20 -17.91 12.50
CA ASP A 215 -34.12 -16.92 13.09
C ASP A 215 -35.58 -17.41 13.09
N ASP A 216 -36.17 -17.38 14.27
CA ASP A 216 -37.54 -17.73 14.63
C ASP A 216 -38.59 -17.07 13.71
N TRP A 217 -39.47 -17.87 13.11
CA TRP A 217 -40.78 -17.38 12.66
C TRP A 217 -41.92 -18.34 13.01
N ASP A 218 -42.85 -17.85 13.81
CA ASP A 218 -43.98 -18.55 14.39
C ASP A 218 -45.21 -18.49 13.46
N GLY A 219 -45.47 -19.62 12.81
CA GLY A 219 -46.51 -19.77 11.81
C GLY A 219 -47.92 -19.39 12.27
N GLN A 220 -48.59 -18.55 11.48
CA GLN A 220 -50.03 -18.61 11.22
C GLN A 220 -50.39 -17.80 9.96
N GLY A 221 -50.52 -18.49 8.82
CA GLY A 221 -51.06 -17.90 7.59
C GLY A 221 -50.95 -18.84 6.38
N GLN A 222 -52.10 -19.30 5.86
CA GLN A 222 -52.20 -20.15 4.68
C GLN A 222 -51.78 -19.35 3.43
N LEU A 223 -50.72 -19.78 2.72
CA LEU A 223 -50.30 -19.17 1.46
C LEU A 223 -51.18 -19.67 0.30
N PRO A 224 -51.63 -18.80 -0.63
CA PRO A 224 -52.45 -19.21 -1.76
C PRO A 224 -51.61 -19.94 -2.80
N ALA A 225 -52.25 -20.88 -3.52
CA ALA A 225 -51.66 -21.54 -4.69
C ALA A 225 -51.23 -20.49 -5.73
N ARG A 226 -49.93 -20.40 -5.99
CA ARG A 226 -49.38 -19.58 -7.07
C ARG A 226 -49.06 -20.45 -8.28
N THR A 227 -49.76 -20.11 -9.35
CA THR A 227 -49.61 -20.43 -10.76
C THR A 227 -48.17 -20.29 -11.26
N GLU A 228 -47.80 -21.15 -12.23
CA GLU A 228 -46.61 -21.16 -13.10
C GLU A 228 -45.33 -20.58 -12.48
N ALA A 229 -44.42 -21.48 -12.09
CA ALA A 229 -43.11 -21.15 -11.55
C ALA A 229 -42.38 -20.16 -12.47
N ALA A 230 -42.20 -18.94 -11.98
CA ALA A 230 -41.17 -18.04 -12.51
C ALA A 230 -39.83 -18.82 -12.50
N PRO A 231 -38.97 -18.67 -13.53
CA PRO A 231 -37.67 -19.32 -13.53
C PRO A 231 -36.95 -18.98 -12.22
N ALA A 232 -36.38 -20.00 -11.58
CA ALA A 232 -35.70 -19.86 -10.31
C ALA A 232 -34.69 -18.72 -10.41
N ARG A 233 -34.80 -17.73 -9.49
CA ARG A 233 -33.77 -16.69 -9.38
C ARG A 233 -32.48 -17.39 -8.98
N ARG A 234 -31.54 -17.49 -9.91
CA ARG A 234 -30.18 -17.98 -9.61
C ARG A 234 -29.44 -16.86 -8.89
N SER A 235 -29.44 -16.91 -7.56
CA SER A 235 -28.54 -16.11 -6.73
C SER A 235 -27.13 -16.64 -6.89
N SER A 236 -26.12 -15.77 -6.98
CA SER A 236 -24.73 -16.25 -6.86
C SER A 236 -24.48 -16.86 -5.47
N PRO A 237 -23.38 -17.60 -5.25
CA PRO A 237 -22.99 -18.08 -3.92
C PRO A 237 -22.72 -16.97 -2.90
N GLN A 238 -22.63 -15.71 -3.32
CA GLN A 238 -22.53 -14.55 -2.42
C GLN A 238 -23.89 -13.90 -2.13
N GLY A 239 -24.99 -14.55 -2.51
CA GLY A 239 -26.34 -13.99 -2.38
C GLY A 239 -26.67 -12.89 -3.39
N LEU A 240 -25.75 -12.55 -4.31
CA LEU A 240 -26.00 -11.54 -5.34
C LEU A 240 -27.13 -11.98 -6.27
N GLN A 241 -28.19 -11.17 -6.39
CA GLN A 241 -29.23 -11.36 -7.40
C GLN A 241 -28.70 -10.88 -8.76
N VAL A 242 -28.10 -11.77 -9.54
CA VAL A 242 -27.47 -11.47 -10.85
C VAL A 242 -28.39 -10.66 -11.77
N ASP A 243 -29.68 -11.02 -11.80
CA ASP A 243 -30.72 -10.32 -12.58
C ASP A 243 -30.92 -8.83 -12.23
N LYS A 244 -30.60 -8.44 -11.00
CA LYS A 244 -30.77 -7.07 -10.48
C LYS A 244 -29.46 -6.40 -10.11
N ALA A 245 -28.36 -7.13 -10.17
CA ALA A 245 -27.04 -6.65 -9.80
C ALA A 245 -26.62 -5.45 -10.65
N ARG A 246 -25.95 -4.51 -10.01
CA ARG A 246 -25.31 -3.38 -10.67
C ARG A 246 -24.17 -3.90 -11.56
N PRO A 247 -23.81 -3.20 -12.65
CA PRO A 247 -22.71 -3.63 -13.52
C PRO A 247 -21.40 -3.89 -12.77
N GLU A 248 -21.08 -3.10 -11.75
CA GLU A 248 -19.88 -3.28 -10.92
C GLU A 248 -19.89 -4.57 -10.12
N GLU A 249 -21.05 -4.95 -9.57
CA GLU A 249 -21.22 -6.20 -8.81
C GLU A 249 -21.11 -7.42 -9.73
N LEU A 250 -21.65 -7.32 -10.95
CA LEU A 250 -21.49 -8.35 -11.98
C LEU A 250 -20.04 -8.50 -12.41
N LEU A 251 -19.31 -7.39 -12.53
CA LEU A 251 -17.89 -7.40 -12.87
C LEU A 251 -17.04 -8.09 -11.81
N ASP A 252 -17.32 -7.84 -10.52
CA ASP A 252 -16.65 -8.56 -9.42
C ASP A 252 -16.89 -10.07 -9.53
N GLU A 253 -18.13 -10.48 -9.77
CA GLU A 253 -18.47 -11.90 -9.89
C GLU A 253 -17.85 -12.58 -11.11
N VAL A 254 -17.85 -11.91 -12.28
CA VAL A 254 -17.16 -12.44 -13.47
C VAL A 254 -15.65 -12.59 -13.20
N ALA A 255 -15.02 -11.57 -12.60
CA ALA A 255 -13.60 -11.60 -12.29
C ALA A 255 -13.27 -12.73 -11.30
N ARG A 256 -14.09 -12.93 -10.28
CA ARG A 256 -13.98 -14.00 -9.28
C ARG A 256 -14.08 -15.38 -9.90
N VAL A 257 -15.13 -15.64 -10.69
CA VAL A 257 -15.33 -16.95 -11.34
C VAL A 257 -14.16 -17.31 -12.25
N ARG A 258 -13.61 -16.33 -12.98
CA ARG A 258 -12.42 -16.51 -13.82
C ARG A 258 -11.16 -16.78 -13.00
N LEU A 259 -10.96 -16.05 -11.90
CA LEU A 259 -9.85 -16.28 -10.97
C LEU A 259 -9.87 -17.70 -10.44
N LEU A 260 -11.02 -18.16 -9.95
CA LEU A 260 -11.19 -19.51 -9.43
C LEU A 260 -10.93 -20.57 -10.50
N GLY A 261 -11.44 -20.38 -11.72
CA GLY A 261 -11.22 -21.32 -12.82
C GLY A 261 -9.74 -21.47 -13.19
N ARG A 262 -8.98 -20.37 -13.15
CA ARG A 262 -7.51 -20.42 -13.34
C ARG A 262 -6.81 -21.05 -12.15
N ALA A 263 -7.20 -20.70 -10.93
CA ALA A 263 -6.63 -21.27 -9.72
C ALA A 263 -6.76 -22.80 -9.72
N LEU A 264 -7.91 -23.34 -10.11
CA LEU A 264 -8.15 -24.79 -10.24
C LEU A 264 -7.22 -25.51 -11.23
N ASN A 265 -6.72 -24.81 -12.25
CA ASN A 265 -5.77 -25.39 -13.19
C ASN A 265 -4.32 -25.37 -12.69
N ARG A 266 -4.01 -24.53 -11.69
CA ARG A 266 -2.64 -24.25 -11.21
C ARG A 266 -2.42 -24.65 -9.75
N LEU A 267 -3.29 -25.46 -9.18
CA LEU A 267 -3.29 -25.86 -7.76
C LEU A 267 -1.99 -26.51 -7.28
N ALA A 268 -1.38 -27.29 -8.16
CA ALA A 268 -0.16 -28.01 -7.85
C ALA A 268 1.09 -27.12 -7.97
N GLU A 269 0.95 -25.85 -8.39
CA GLU A 269 2.07 -24.93 -8.53
C GLU A 269 2.47 -24.36 -7.17
N PRO A 270 3.65 -24.72 -6.63
CA PRO A 270 4.11 -24.19 -5.36
C PRO A 270 4.34 -22.67 -5.46
N GLY A 271 3.90 -21.93 -4.44
CA GLY A 271 4.08 -20.46 -4.39
C GLY A 271 3.15 -19.66 -5.31
N ALA A 272 2.24 -20.28 -6.07
CA ALA A 272 1.23 -19.53 -6.83
C ALA A 272 0.17 -18.90 -5.90
N HIS A 273 -0.13 -19.57 -4.79
CA HIS A 273 -1.23 -19.25 -3.87
C HIS A 273 -0.79 -18.61 -2.54
N GLY A 274 0.52 -18.50 -2.33
CA GLY A 274 1.12 -17.85 -1.17
C GLY A 274 2.20 -16.89 -1.65
N VAL A 275 2.25 -15.69 -1.07
CA VAL A 275 3.29 -14.72 -1.39
C VAL A 275 3.58 -13.86 -0.18
N ARG A 276 4.88 -13.59 0.05
CA ARG A 276 5.28 -12.59 1.01
C ARG A 276 5.50 -11.27 0.29
N VAL A 277 4.88 -10.20 0.77
CA VAL A 277 4.93 -8.87 0.15
C VAL A 277 5.70 -7.94 1.06
N GLU A 278 6.75 -7.35 0.52
CA GLU A 278 7.45 -6.22 1.12
C GLU A 278 6.84 -4.92 0.60
N VAL A 279 6.52 -3.99 1.49
CA VAL A 279 6.10 -2.62 1.16
C VAL A 279 6.97 -1.63 1.92
N ARG A 280 7.56 -0.68 1.21
CA ARG A 280 8.59 0.22 1.76
C ARG A 280 8.39 1.65 1.30
N ALA A 281 8.32 2.60 2.23
CA ALA A 281 8.27 4.02 1.90
C ALA A 281 9.62 4.52 1.34
N VAL A 282 9.59 5.48 0.42
CA VAL A 282 10.77 6.16 -0.12
C VAL A 282 10.68 7.68 0.10
N GLY A 283 11.74 8.27 0.67
CA GLY A 283 11.82 9.72 0.92
C GLY A 283 11.60 10.10 2.39
N SER A 284 11.56 11.40 2.69
CA SER A 284 11.44 11.96 4.04
C SER A 284 9.99 12.13 4.47
N GLU A 285 9.67 11.59 5.64
CA GLU A 285 8.73 12.13 6.65
C GLU A 285 7.50 12.92 6.16
N GLY A 286 6.83 12.45 5.11
CA GLY A 286 5.39 12.66 4.98
C GLY A 286 4.74 11.67 5.93
N ARG A 287 3.80 12.10 6.77
CA ARG A 287 3.03 11.22 7.68
C ARG A 287 1.99 10.41 6.90
N GLY A 288 2.47 9.84 5.82
CA GLY A 288 1.71 9.23 4.76
C GLY A 288 1.24 7.85 5.11
N HIS A 289 0.00 7.58 4.75
CA HIS A 289 -0.58 6.27 4.90
C HIS A 289 -0.34 5.41 3.66
N LEU A 290 0.43 5.82 2.63
CA LEU A 290 0.55 5.03 1.40
C LEU A 290 0.99 3.58 1.63
N VAL A 291 1.97 3.34 2.50
CA VAL A 291 2.36 1.96 2.87
C VAL A 291 1.16 1.23 3.47
N GLN A 292 0.46 1.86 4.41
CA GLN A 292 -0.73 1.30 5.06
C GLN A 292 -1.89 1.09 4.07
N ASP A 293 -2.11 2.00 3.13
CA ASP A 293 -3.17 1.97 2.14
C ASP A 293 -2.91 0.89 1.09
N ILE A 294 -1.65 0.68 0.69
CA ILE A 294 -1.27 -0.46 -0.15
C ILE A 294 -1.54 -1.77 0.59
N LEU A 295 -1.12 -1.86 1.86
CA LEU A 295 -1.38 -3.05 2.68
C LEU A 295 -2.87 -3.33 2.85
N ARG A 296 -3.68 -2.31 3.16
CA ARG A 296 -5.15 -2.41 3.24
C ARG A 296 -5.76 -2.80 1.90
N THR A 297 -5.25 -2.26 0.79
CA THR A 297 -5.72 -2.61 -0.55
C THR A 297 -5.49 -4.09 -0.83
N LEU A 298 -4.29 -4.61 -0.52
CA LEU A 298 -3.96 -6.03 -0.71
C LEU A 298 -4.72 -6.94 0.26
N ALA A 299 -4.79 -6.58 1.53
CA ALA A 299 -5.46 -7.36 2.57
C ALA A 299 -7.00 -7.31 2.46
N GLY A 300 -7.54 -6.28 1.84
CA GLY A 300 -8.98 -6.11 1.63
C GLY A 300 -9.52 -6.81 0.39
N LEU A 301 -8.67 -7.51 -0.37
CA LEU A 301 -9.12 -8.33 -1.51
C LEU A 301 -9.94 -9.53 -0.98
N PRO A 302 -11.15 -9.81 -1.51
CA PRO A 302 -12.05 -10.80 -0.92
C PRO A 302 -11.47 -12.22 -0.80
N GLU A 303 -10.62 -12.60 -1.73
CA GLU A 303 -9.98 -13.92 -1.83
C GLU A 303 -8.61 -13.99 -1.13
N VAL A 304 -8.14 -12.89 -0.54
CA VAL A 304 -6.85 -12.82 0.13
C VAL A 304 -7.03 -12.86 1.65
N ARG A 305 -6.10 -13.51 2.32
CA ARG A 305 -5.97 -13.56 3.78
C ARG A 305 -4.55 -13.17 4.16
N VAL A 306 -4.42 -12.47 5.29
CA VAL A 306 -3.12 -12.18 5.92
C VAL A 306 -2.85 -13.29 6.92
N LEU A 307 -1.77 -14.03 6.74
CA LEU A 307 -1.36 -15.07 7.70
C LEU A 307 -0.49 -14.50 8.80
N SER A 308 0.42 -13.62 8.42
CA SER A 308 1.34 -12.96 9.34
C SER A 308 1.79 -11.63 8.77
N ALA A 309 2.12 -10.69 9.64
CA ALA A 309 2.58 -9.37 9.27
C ALA A 309 3.63 -8.88 10.27
N ALA A 310 4.59 -8.11 9.78
CA ALA A 310 5.49 -7.33 10.59
C ALA A 310 5.63 -5.94 9.99
N THR A 311 5.57 -4.91 10.83
CA THR A 311 5.61 -3.51 10.38
C THR A 311 6.55 -2.70 11.24
N ARG A 312 7.12 -1.65 10.66
CA ARG A 312 7.99 -0.70 11.32
C ARG A 312 7.44 0.71 11.15
N GLY A 313 7.24 1.39 12.26
CA GLY A 313 6.87 2.80 12.28
C GLY A 313 8.07 3.72 12.04
N TRP A 314 7.80 4.97 11.67
CA TRP A 314 8.84 6.00 11.55
C TRP A 314 9.57 6.30 12.87
N ASP A 315 8.96 5.98 14.00
CA ASP A 315 9.58 6.00 15.33
C ASP A 315 10.58 4.84 15.56
N GLY A 316 10.69 3.92 14.60
CA GLY A 316 11.51 2.71 14.68
C GLY A 316 10.84 1.57 15.45
N ALA A 317 9.61 1.74 15.94
CA ALA A 317 8.89 0.69 16.64
C ALA A 317 8.51 -0.44 15.68
N VAL A 318 8.86 -1.67 16.04
CA VAL A 318 8.52 -2.87 15.29
C VAL A 318 7.32 -3.55 15.93
N TRP A 319 6.36 -3.93 15.09
CA TRP A 319 5.20 -4.74 15.46
C TRP A 319 5.19 -6.01 14.63
N ALA A 320 4.69 -7.11 15.18
CA ALA A 320 4.44 -8.34 14.44
C ALA A 320 3.23 -9.10 15.02
N GLY A 321 2.45 -9.74 14.16
CA GLY A 321 1.27 -10.51 14.54
C GLY A 321 0.56 -11.16 13.34
N GLY A 322 -0.60 -11.77 13.57
CA GLY A 322 -1.38 -12.48 12.54
C GLY A 322 -2.28 -11.60 11.67
N ALA A 323 -2.45 -10.33 12.00
CA ALA A 323 -3.28 -9.37 11.26
C ALA A 323 -2.48 -8.10 10.93
N LEU A 324 -3.04 -7.14 10.21
CA LEU A 324 -2.45 -5.80 10.15
C LEU A 324 -2.76 -5.05 11.46
N PRO A 325 -1.86 -4.16 11.93
CA PRO A 325 -2.15 -3.36 13.10
C PRO A 325 -3.32 -2.40 12.79
N GLU A 326 -4.24 -2.28 13.75
CA GLU A 326 -5.44 -1.43 13.62
C GLU A 326 -5.13 0.07 13.72
N ASP A 327 -3.96 0.43 14.26
CA ASP A 327 -3.61 1.83 14.46
C ASP A 327 -3.22 2.55 13.16
N GLU A 328 -3.63 3.81 13.03
CA GLU A 328 -3.25 4.70 11.92
C GLU A 328 -1.84 5.26 12.11
N ARG A 329 -0.90 4.43 12.53
CA ARG A 329 0.50 4.87 12.63
C ARG A 329 1.12 4.94 11.24
N ALA A 330 1.91 5.98 11.00
CA ALA A 330 2.68 6.08 9.77
C ALA A 330 3.76 4.97 9.76
N LEU A 331 3.83 4.23 8.65
CA LEU A 331 4.76 3.11 8.47
C LEU A 331 5.88 3.51 7.49
N ASP A 332 7.12 3.09 7.79
CA ASP A 332 8.25 3.23 6.87
C ASP A 332 8.50 1.93 6.09
N TYR A 333 8.12 0.78 6.67
CA TYR A 333 8.40 -0.53 6.13
C TYR A 333 7.43 -1.57 6.69
N ALA A 334 7.01 -2.51 5.84
CA ALA A 334 6.15 -3.60 6.22
C ALA A 334 6.45 -4.84 5.38
N VAL A 335 6.24 -5.99 6.00
CA VAL A 335 6.26 -7.29 5.33
C VAL A 335 5.00 -8.03 5.76
N VAL A 336 4.23 -8.49 4.79
CA VAL A 336 3.00 -9.27 5.02
C VAL A 336 3.07 -10.59 4.26
N GLU A 337 2.57 -11.63 4.88
CA GLU A 337 2.39 -12.95 4.27
C GLU A 337 0.93 -13.09 3.87
N LEU A 338 0.71 -13.14 2.56
CA LEU A 338 -0.61 -13.21 1.95
C LEU A 338 -0.85 -14.60 1.39
N MET A 339 -2.10 -15.03 1.52
CA MET A 339 -2.57 -16.31 1.01
C MET A 339 -3.88 -16.11 0.26
N GLY A 340 -4.03 -16.77 -0.88
CA GLY A 340 -5.23 -16.72 -1.70
C GLY A 340 -5.02 -17.33 -3.09
N PRO A 341 -6.10 -17.61 -3.83
CA PRO A 341 -6.02 -18.18 -5.17
C PRO A 341 -5.21 -17.27 -6.09
N LEU A 342 -4.08 -17.76 -6.61
CA LEU A 342 -3.19 -17.01 -7.50
C LEU A 342 -2.81 -15.61 -6.95
N VAL A 343 -2.67 -15.45 -5.63
CA VAL A 343 -2.32 -14.14 -5.05
C VAL A 343 -0.95 -13.65 -5.53
N ALA A 344 -0.01 -14.57 -5.81
CA ALA A 344 1.29 -14.22 -6.38
C ALA A 344 1.16 -13.55 -7.75
N ASP A 345 0.22 -14.01 -8.58
CA ASP A 345 -0.11 -13.41 -9.87
C ASP A 345 -0.62 -11.97 -9.72
N THR A 346 -1.33 -11.64 -8.63
CA THR A 346 -1.82 -10.28 -8.36
C THR A 346 -0.67 -9.39 -7.89
N VAL A 347 0.10 -9.86 -6.90
CA VAL A 347 1.25 -9.10 -6.36
C VAL A 347 2.32 -8.87 -7.43
N ALA A 348 2.49 -9.80 -8.37
CA ALA A 348 3.42 -9.62 -9.48
C ALA A 348 3.11 -8.38 -10.34
N PHE A 349 1.87 -7.91 -10.41
CA PHE A 349 1.51 -6.64 -11.09
C PHE A 349 1.77 -5.42 -10.23
N GLU A 350 1.75 -5.59 -8.92
CA GLU A 350 2.04 -4.54 -7.95
C GLU A 350 3.54 -4.36 -7.73
N GLU A 351 4.38 -5.34 -8.07
CA GLU A 351 5.83 -5.27 -7.88
C GLU A 351 6.46 -4.11 -8.66
N GLY A 352 7.00 -3.13 -7.92
CA GLY A 352 7.61 -1.93 -8.44
C GLY A 352 7.46 -0.74 -7.51
N THR A 353 7.67 0.46 -8.03
CA THR A 353 7.45 1.71 -7.30
C THR A 353 6.06 2.26 -7.61
N HIS A 354 5.34 2.68 -6.56
CA HIS A 354 4.05 3.35 -6.61
C HIS A 354 4.24 4.80 -6.19
N ALA A 355 3.62 5.72 -6.93
CA ALA A 355 3.59 7.13 -6.61
C ALA A 355 2.17 7.57 -6.29
N PHE A 356 1.94 8.08 -5.10
CA PHE A 356 0.66 8.58 -4.65
C PHE A 356 0.74 10.08 -4.42
N HIS A 357 -0.17 10.86 -5.00
CA HIS A 357 -0.12 12.30 -4.95
C HIS A 357 -1.43 12.88 -4.43
N THR A 358 -1.34 13.68 -3.36
CA THR A 358 -2.44 14.50 -2.85
C THR A 358 -2.06 15.97 -2.90
N LEU A 359 -3.06 16.84 -3.05
CA LEU A 359 -2.82 18.29 -3.02
C LEU A 359 -2.33 18.78 -1.65
N ALA A 360 -2.76 18.10 -0.57
CA ALA A 360 -2.46 18.50 0.81
C ALA A 360 -1.09 18.02 1.29
N GLU A 361 -0.74 16.76 1.00
CA GLU A 361 0.45 16.09 1.57
C GLU A 361 1.58 15.96 0.55
N GLY A 362 1.31 16.25 -0.72
CA GLY A 362 2.28 16.19 -1.80
C GLY A 362 2.35 14.79 -2.40
N THR A 363 3.56 14.35 -2.77
CA THR A 363 3.73 13.02 -3.36
C THR A 363 4.42 12.11 -2.36
N GLU A 364 3.96 10.88 -2.29
CA GLU A 364 4.54 9.76 -1.56
C GLU A 364 4.95 8.66 -2.52
N LEU A 365 6.02 7.96 -2.16
CA LEU A 365 6.49 6.81 -2.91
C LEU A 365 6.51 5.58 -1.99
N ALA A 366 6.07 4.45 -2.53
CA ALA A 366 6.24 3.16 -1.90
C ALA A 366 6.77 2.15 -2.92
N VAL A 367 7.72 1.32 -2.50
CA VAL A 367 8.20 0.19 -3.28
C VAL A 367 7.51 -1.06 -2.77
N VAL A 368 6.92 -1.82 -3.68
CA VAL A 368 6.28 -3.12 -3.42
C VAL A 368 7.14 -4.20 -4.07
N ARG A 369 7.40 -5.29 -3.35
CA ARG A 369 8.17 -6.44 -3.86
C ARG A 369 7.55 -7.75 -3.41
N ALA A 370 7.48 -8.71 -4.34
CA ALA A 370 7.25 -10.09 -3.97
C ALA A 370 8.55 -10.69 -3.42
N LEU A 371 8.43 -11.39 -2.30
CA LEU A 371 9.50 -12.14 -1.67
C LEU A 371 9.19 -13.64 -1.75
N PRO A 372 10.23 -14.50 -1.85
CA PRO A 372 10.05 -15.94 -1.81
C PRO A 372 9.38 -16.39 -0.50
N GLU A 373 8.48 -17.36 -0.61
CA GLU A 373 7.73 -17.93 0.53
C GLU A 373 8.67 -18.63 1.54
N ASP A 374 9.70 -19.31 1.04
CA ASP A 374 10.73 -20.04 1.81
C ASP A 374 11.77 -19.13 2.50
N GLY A 375 11.60 -17.81 2.41
CA GLY A 375 12.48 -16.83 3.05
C GLY A 375 12.27 -16.66 4.57
N PRO A 376 13.07 -15.80 5.22
CA PRO A 376 12.92 -15.49 6.65
C PRO A 376 11.53 -14.95 6.99
N ALA A 377 11.04 -15.25 8.20
CA ALA A 377 9.76 -14.75 8.69
C ALA A 377 9.67 -13.21 8.62
N PRO A 378 8.47 -12.61 8.47
CA PRO A 378 8.30 -11.17 8.30
C PRO A 378 9.08 -10.30 9.30
N ARG A 379 9.07 -10.68 10.58
CA ARG A 379 9.81 -9.94 11.62
C ARG A 379 11.32 -9.92 11.37
N ALA A 380 11.90 -11.05 10.97
CA ALA A 380 13.33 -11.15 10.68
C ALA A 380 13.73 -10.31 9.46
N LEU A 381 12.84 -10.18 8.46
CA LEU A 381 13.05 -9.31 7.31
C LEU A 381 13.05 -7.82 7.69
N VAL A 382 12.09 -7.40 8.52
CA VAL A 382 12.01 -6.03 9.08
C VAL A 382 13.26 -5.66 9.87
N GLU A 383 13.70 -6.53 10.78
CA GLU A 383 14.90 -6.31 11.57
C GLU A 383 16.17 -6.37 10.70
N GLY A 384 16.22 -7.29 9.73
CA GLY A 384 17.34 -7.45 8.79
C GLY A 384 17.56 -6.25 7.88
N LEU A 385 16.48 -5.66 7.32
CA LEU A 385 16.59 -4.47 6.48
C LEU A 385 17.11 -3.27 7.27
N ALA A 386 16.65 -3.09 8.51
CA ALA A 386 17.13 -2.00 9.37
C ALA A 386 18.64 -2.10 9.63
N ALA A 387 19.16 -3.32 9.83
CA ALA A 387 20.59 -3.57 9.95
C ALA A 387 21.34 -3.30 8.63
N ALA A 388 20.80 -3.78 7.51
CA ALA A 388 21.40 -3.58 6.18
C ALA A 388 21.47 -2.09 5.79
N ARG A 389 20.40 -1.31 6.04
CA ARG A 389 20.35 0.15 5.89
C ARG A 389 21.45 0.81 6.72
N SER A 390 21.53 0.47 8.00
CA SER A 390 22.54 1.04 8.92
C SER A 390 23.97 0.75 8.45
N ALA A 391 24.24 -0.46 7.96
CA ALA A 391 25.55 -0.84 7.44
C ALA A 391 25.88 -0.10 6.12
N PHE A 392 24.91 0.09 5.24
CA PHE A 392 25.08 0.84 4.00
C PHE A 392 25.36 2.33 4.27
N GLU A 393 24.60 2.96 5.17
CA GLU A 393 24.83 4.35 5.58
C GLU A 393 26.21 4.56 6.21
N ALA A 394 26.68 3.60 7.03
CA ALA A 394 28.02 3.64 7.59
C ALA A 394 29.13 3.59 6.53
N ARG A 395 28.94 2.82 5.44
CA ARG A 395 29.88 2.80 4.30
C ARG A 395 29.87 4.13 3.54
N LEU A 396 28.69 4.69 3.25
CA LEU A 396 28.56 6.00 2.61
C LEU A 396 29.29 7.10 3.38
N GLN A 397 29.31 7.00 4.71
CA GLN A 397 30.02 7.96 5.56
C GLN A 397 31.55 7.93 5.36
N VAL A 398 32.13 6.75 5.18
CA VAL A 398 33.58 6.57 5.06
C VAL A 398 34.04 6.76 3.62
N GLU A 399 33.34 6.14 2.68
CA GLU A 399 33.74 6.02 1.27
C GLU A 399 33.06 7.06 0.37
N GLY A 400 32.03 7.75 0.86
CA GLY A 400 31.26 8.72 0.07
C GLY A 400 30.53 8.05 -1.11
N GLY A 401 30.42 8.75 -2.23
CA GLY A 401 29.83 8.22 -3.46
C GLY A 401 30.64 7.10 -4.15
N ALA A 402 31.85 6.81 -3.64
CA ALA A 402 32.65 5.66 -4.07
C ALA A 402 32.35 4.40 -3.26
N ALA A 403 31.40 4.46 -2.32
CA ALA A 403 30.99 3.30 -1.53
C ALA A 403 30.62 2.13 -2.42
N GLY A 404 31.37 1.04 -2.32
CA GLY A 404 31.06 -0.21 -3.01
C GLY A 404 29.86 -0.94 -2.41
N GLY A 405 29.18 -1.74 -3.24
CA GLY A 405 28.07 -2.61 -2.82
C GLY A 405 26.68 -2.07 -3.17
N ALA A 406 25.70 -2.96 -3.27
CA ALA A 406 24.34 -2.60 -3.63
C ALA A 406 23.66 -1.78 -2.51
N ASN A 407 22.92 -0.73 -2.90
CA ASN A 407 21.93 -0.10 -2.04
C ASN A 407 20.96 -1.20 -1.57
N PRO A 408 20.76 -1.41 -0.25
CA PRO A 408 19.81 -2.42 0.25
C PRO A 408 18.36 -2.08 -0.10
N GLU A 409 18.14 -0.87 -0.62
CA GLU A 409 16.85 -0.24 -0.80
C GLU A 409 16.71 0.41 -2.18
N PRO A 410 17.01 -0.31 -3.28
CA PRO A 410 16.93 0.26 -4.62
C PRO A 410 15.48 0.63 -4.94
N LEU A 411 15.33 1.67 -5.73
CA LEU A 411 14.07 1.92 -6.43
C LEU A 411 13.85 0.86 -7.49
N LEU A 412 12.58 0.51 -7.69
CA LEU A 412 12.13 -0.31 -8.81
C LEU A 412 11.44 0.58 -9.86
N PRO A 413 11.20 0.09 -11.08
CA PRO A 413 10.43 0.84 -12.07
C PRO A 413 9.07 1.29 -11.52
N LEU A 414 8.62 2.48 -11.93
CA LEU A 414 7.34 3.07 -11.56
C LEU A 414 6.22 2.32 -12.26
N VAL A 415 5.44 1.58 -11.47
CA VAL A 415 4.32 0.77 -11.94
C VAL A 415 3.03 1.58 -11.97
N ARG A 416 2.82 2.45 -10.97
CA ARG A 416 1.58 3.18 -10.86
C ARG A 416 1.78 4.58 -10.34
N ARG A 417 1.00 5.51 -10.89
CA ARG A 417 0.80 6.85 -10.35
C ARG A 417 -0.67 7.07 -10.04
N VAL A 418 -0.96 7.41 -8.80
CA VAL A 418 -2.30 7.74 -8.31
C VAL A 418 -2.31 9.21 -7.89
N ARG A 419 -3.24 9.99 -8.43
CA ARG A 419 -3.50 11.37 -7.99
C ARG A 419 -4.87 11.45 -7.36
N VAL A 420 -4.95 12.04 -6.18
CA VAL A 420 -6.20 12.25 -5.46
C VAL A 420 -6.59 13.72 -5.53
N PHE A 421 -7.77 13.96 -6.07
CA PHE A 421 -8.43 15.25 -6.09
C PHE A 421 -9.56 15.21 -5.06
N GLY A 422 -9.40 15.99 -3.99
CA GLY A 422 -10.46 16.20 -3.01
C GLY A 422 -11.69 16.86 -3.66
N SER A 423 -12.83 16.76 -2.98
CA SER A 423 -14.05 17.48 -3.32
C SER A 423 -14.27 18.61 -2.32
N ASP A 424 -14.82 19.74 -2.78
CA ASP A 424 -15.31 20.80 -1.88
C ASP A 424 -16.62 20.38 -1.18
N ASP A 425 -17.32 19.37 -1.73
CA ASP A 425 -18.49 18.75 -1.12
C ASP A 425 -18.07 17.54 -0.26
N PRO A 426 -18.23 17.59 1.08
CA PRO A 426 -17.86 16.49 1.97
C PRO A 426 -18.72 15.23 1.79
N ALA A 427 -19.86 15.30 1.10
CA ALA A 427 -20.68 14.13 0.76
C ALA A 427 -20.19 13.41 -0.52
N GLN A 428 -19.23 14.00 -1.25
CA GLN A 428 -18.73 13.43 -2.49
C GLN A 428 -17.35 12.80 -2.28
N ALA A 429 -17.28 11.50 -2.53
CA ALA A 429 -16.03 10.75 -2.52
C ALA A 429 -14.93 11.41 -3.38
N PRO A 430 -13.66 11.39 -2.94
CA PRO A 430 -12.55 11.94 -3.69
C PRO A 430 -12.39 11.26 -5.05
N LEU A 431 -11.89 12.03 -6.03
CA LEU A 431 -11.62 11.53 -7.37
C LEU A 431 -10.17 11.05 -7.44
N TYR A 432 -9.98 9.77 -7.73
CA TYR A 432 -8.69 9.17 -7.99
C TYR A 432 -8.46 9.14 -9.50
N GLN A 433 -7.36 9.74 -9.96
CA GLN A 433 -6.82 9.51 -11.30
C GLN A 433 -5.69 8.49 -11.19
N VAL A 434 -5.87 7.35 -11.83
CA VAL A 434 -4.92 6.24 -11.80
C VAL A 434 -4.27 6.12 -13.16
N GLU A 435 -2.94 6.13 -13.17
CA GLU A 435 -2.11 5.86 -14.33
C GLU A 435 -1.28 4.59 -14.03
N ASP A 436 -1.59 3.49 -14.70
CA ASP A 436 -0.92 2.21 -14.56
C ASP A 436 -0.02 1.96 -15.77
N TYR A 437 1.29 1.92 -15.53
CA TYR A 437 2.30 1.81 -16.57
C TYR A 437 2.45 0.37 -17.08
N ARG A 438 2.21 -0.63 -16.24
CA ARG A 438 2.29 -2.04 -16.65
C ARG A 438 1.12 -2.43 -17.55
N LEU A 439 -0.07 -1.93 -17.25
CA LEU A 439 -1.25 -2.17 -18.08
C LEU A 439 -1.40 -1.14 -19.20
N GLY A 440 -0.62 -0.06 -19.17
CA GLY A 440 -0.71 1.02 -20.16
C GLY A 440 -2.03 1.78 -20.11
N LEU A 441 -2.63 1.92 -18.92
CA LEU A 441 -3.97 2.45 -18.74
C LEU A 441 -4.01 3.70 -17.89
N VAL A 442 -4.94 4.57 -18.24
CA VAL A 442 -5.29 5.75 -17.45
C VAL A 442 -6.80 5.78 -17.30
N TYR A 443 -7.29 5.90 -16.07
CA TYR A 443 -8.70 6.07 -15.79
C TYR A 443 -8.91 6.97 -14.57
N SER A 444 -10.15 7.33 -14.30
CA SER A 444 -10.51 8.07 -13.10
C SER A 444 -11.72 7.43 -12.43
N HIS A 445 -11.68 7.34 -11.10
CA HIS A 445 -12.72 6.68 -10.32
C HIS A 445 -12.94 7.42 -9.00
N ARG A 446 -14.20 7.56 -8.59
CA ARG A 446 -14.52 8.12 -7.27
C ARG A 446 -14.66 6.99 -6.28
N ALA A 447 -13.95 7.07 -5.17
CA ALA A 447 -13.98 6.07 -4.12
C ALA A 447 -13.71 6.72 -2.77
N GLU A 448 -14.21 6.14 -1.69
CA GLU A 448 -13.90 6.62 -0.33
C GLU A 448 -12.44 6.35 0.06
N ALA A 449 -11.85 5.28 -0.51
CA ALA A 449 -10.49 4.86 -0.23
C ALA A 449 -9.77 4.37 -1.49
N MET A 450 -8.44 4.31 -1.42
CA MET A 450 -7.58 3.84 -2.51
C MET A 450 -7.95 2.42 -2.96
N GLN A 451 -8.35 1.54 -2.04
CA GLN A 451 -8.80 0.18 -2.36
C GLN A 451 -9.94 0.19 -3.40
N GLY A 452 -10.98 1.00 -3.18
CA GLY A 452 -12.09 1.12 -4.13
C GLY A 452 -11.66 1.71 -5.47
N ALA A 453 -10.72 2.65 -5.46
CA ALA A 453 -10.17 3.24 -6.69
C ALA A 453 -9.36 2.24 -7.52
N LEU A 454 -8.68 1.28 -6.88
CA LEU A 454 -7.84 0.27 -7.54
C LEU A 454 -8.59 -1.04 -7.86
N GLN A 455 -9.81 -1.22 -7.33
CA GLN A 455 -10.65 -2.39 -7.61
C GLN A 455 -10.80 -2.70 -9.11
N PRO A 456 -10.98 -1.71 -10.02
CA PRO A 456 -11.06 -2.01 -11.45
C PRO A 456 -9.78 -2.65 -12.02
N LEU A 457 -8.60 -2.22 -11.58
CA LEU A 457 -7.33 -2.84 -11.99
C LEU A 457 -7.22 -4.27 -11.44
N HIS A 458 -7.61 -4.48 -10.18
CA HIS A 458 -7.62 -5.81 -9.60
C HIS A 458 -8.48 -6.78 -10.44
N ARG A 459 -9.72 -6.39 -10.78
CA ARG A 459 -10.62 -7.17 -11.64
C ARG A 459 -9.94 -7.58 -12.95
N MET A 460 -9.30 -6.64 -13.63
CA MET A 460 -8.58 -6.90 -14.88
C MET A 460 -7.46 -7.91 -14.71
N VAL A 461 -6.64 -7.74 -13.67
CA VAL A 461 -5.48 -8.61 -13.38
C VAL A 461 -5.97 -10.03 -13.09
N VAL A 462 -7.05 -10.19 -12.33
CA VAL A 462 -7.55 -11.52 -11.94
C VAL A 462 -8.48 -12.16 -12.99
N SER A 463 -9.08 -11.39 -13.90
CA SER A 463 -9.96 -11.90 -14.95
C SER A 463 -9.26 -12.23 -16.28
N ARG A 464 -7.94 -12.05 -16.38
CA ARG A 464 -7.15 -12.31 -17.62
C ARG A 464 -7.19 -13.77 -18.05
N GLU A 465 -6.98 -14.05 -19.34
CA GLU A 465 -6.81 -15.42 -19.84
C GLU A 465 -5.35 -15.87 -19.80
N GLU A 466 -5.11 -17.18 -19.73
CA GLU A 466 -3.76 -17.75 -19.78
C GLU A 466 -3.16 -17.61 -21.19
N GLY A 467 -1.90 -17.18 -21.28
CA GLY A 467 -1.20 -16.96 -22.55
C GLY A 467 -1.22 -15.52 -23.08
N GLU A 468 -1.78 -14.57 -22.33
CA GLU A 468 -1.80 -13.12 -22.66
C GLU A 468 -0.68 -12.32 -21.97
N ALA A 469 0.45 -12.95 -21.61
CA ALA A 469 1.58 -12.31 -20.95
C ALA A 469 2.61 -11.73 -21.93
#